data_AF-A0A174SWA1-F1
#
_entry.id   AF-A0A174SWA1-F1
#
_cell.length_a   1.000
_cell.length_b   1.000
_cell.length_c   1.000
_cell.angle_alpha   90.00
_cell.angle_beta   90.00
_cell.angle_gamma   90.00
#
_symmetry.space_group_name_H-M   'P 1'
#
loop_
_entity.id
_entity.type
_entity.pdbx_description
1 polymer ?
#
loop_
_entity_poly.entity_id
_entity_poly.type
_entity_poly.pdbx_seq_one_letter_code
_entity_poly.pdbx_strand_id
1 'polypeptide(L)'
;MVKIDLITGFLGSGKTTFIRKYAQYLMDAGNNIGILENDYGAVNVDMMLLQDLMGENCELEMISGGCDKDCHRRRFKTKLIAMGMCGYDRVIVEPSGIFDVDEFFDILHEEPLNRWYQIGNVIAIVDSKLERDLSEEADFILASEVADAGCIVMSKSQDASPEEIQGTIEHVNQALEKVHCSRRFHCEMNGVDTANVIHKNWDEMSKEDFDRIASCGYVMASYRKPEFEAEDAFTSLYFMNVKMTEKELREAAEKILSDSECGRVFRMKGFMRVDSDSEDGSGLSAWAECDRRQWIELNATKNEITIRPLHVGQEVLIVIGEELHEEKIKSYLKI
;
A
#
# COMPACT_ATOMS: atom_id res chain seq x y z
N MET A 1 10.40 24.75 -6.55
CA MET A 1 10.71 23.35 -6.89
C MET A 1 9.65 22.53 -6.19
N VAL A 2 9.00 21.61 -6.89
CA VAL A 2 7.91 20.79 -6.36
C VAL A 2 8.50 19.83 -5.32
N LYS A 3 7.90 19.73 -4.13
CA LYS A 3 8.34 18.73 -3.15
C LYS A 3 7.78 17.36 -3.54
N ILE A 4 8.60 16.32 -3.50
CA ILE A 4 8.13 14.95 -3.76
C ILE A 4 8.31 14.09 -2.52
N ASP A 5 7.21 13.51 -2.05
CA ASP A 5 7.18 12.64 -0.87
C ASP A 5 6.95 11.20 -1.33
N LEU A 6 7.84 10.29 -0.95
CA LEU A 6 7.74 8.87 -1.23
C LEU A 6 7.09 8.16 -0.04
N ILE A 7 6.01 7.41 -0.30
CA ILE A 7 5.32 6.61 0.71
C ILE A 7 5.68 5.15 0.50
N THR A 8 6.61 4.65 1.28
CA THR A 8 7.06 3.25 1.26
C THR A 8 6.28 2.42 2.27
N GLY A 9 6.38 1.11 2.17
CA GLY A 9 5.82 0.20 3.15
C GLY A 9 5.56 -1.18 2.58
N PHE A 10 5.70 -2.18 3.44
CA PHE A 10 5.42 -3.57 3.10
C PHE A 10 3.98 -3.76 2.59
N LEU A 11 3.73 -4.83 1.85
CA LEU A 11 2.40 -5.08 1.29
C LEU A 11 1.35 -5.19 2.39
N GLY A 12 0.22 -4.49 2.21
CA GLY A 12 -0.88 -4.52 3.18
C GLY A 12 -0.66 -3.67 4.43
N SER A 13 0.42 -2.90 4.51
CA SER A 13 0.71 -2.04 5.66
C SER A 13 -0.24 -0.86 5.84
N GLY A 14 -1.11 -0.56 4.86
CA GLY A 14 -2.08 0.54 4.94
C GLY A 14 -1.66 1.84 4.25
N LYS A 15 -0.70 1.76 3.30
CA LYS A 15 -0.23 2.90 2.48
C LYS A 15 -1.36 3.75 1.90
N THR A 16 -2.30 3.15 1.16
CA THR A 16 -3.45 3.85 0.54
C THR A 16 -4.27 4.64 1.56
N THR A 17 -4.52 4.06 2.74
CA THR A 17 -5.25 4.73 3.84
C THR A 17 -4.46 5.91 4.39
N PHE A 18 -3.13 5.75 4.51
CA PHE A 18 -2.26 6.84 4.93
C PHE A 18 -2.22 7.98 3.90
N ILE A 19 -2.01 7.65 2.61
CA ILE A 19 -1.99 8.60 1.50
C ILE A 19 -3.24 9.46 1.50
N ARG A 20 -4.42 8.84 1.67
CA ARG A 20 -5.69 9.56 1.78
C ARG A 20 -5.69 10.61 2.89
N LYS A 21 -5.29 10.24 4.11
CA LYS A 21 -5.24 11.15 5.25
C LYS A 21 -4.20 12.25 5.05
N TYR A 22 -3.03 11.89 4.54
CA TYR A 22 -1.92 12.80 4.29
C TYR A 22 -2.25 13.81 3.18
N ALA A 23 -2.85 13.35 2.08
CA ALA A 23 -3.35 14.18 0.99
C ALA A 23 -4.38 15.19 1.49
N GLN A 24 -5.37 14.75 2.29
CA GLN A 24 -6.36 15.64 2.88
C GLN A 24 -5.70 16.73 3.75
N TYR A 25 -4.76 16.34 4.62
CA TYR A 25 -4.00 17.28 5.43
C TYR A 25 -3.25 18.33 4.58
N LEU A 26 -2.60 17.91 3.48
CA LEU A 26 -1.89 18.84 2.60
C LEU A 26 -2.84 19.80 1.87
N MET A 27 -3.98 19.29 1.41
CA MET A 27 -5.04 20.11 0.78
C MET A 27 -5.65 21.11 1.77
N ASP A 28 -5.90 20.70 3.02
CA ASP A 28 -6.39 21.58 4.08
C ASP A 28 -5.37 22.67 4.44
N ALA A 29 -4.08 22.39 4.26
CA ALA A 29 -3.00 23.36 4.36
C ALA A 29 -2.86 24.27 3.12
N GLY A 30 -3.70 24.07 2.09
CA GLY A 30 -3.78 24.89 0.88
C GLY A 30 -2.82 24.48 -0.24
N ASN A 31 -2.26 23.27 -0.21
CA ASN A 31 -1.37 22.79 -1.28
C ASN A 31 -2.19 22.27 -2.47
N ASN A 32 -1.72 22.56 -3.68
CA ASN A 32 -2.11 21.84 -4.88
C ASN A 32 -1.24 20.57 -5.01
N ILE A 33 -1.85 19.39 -4.97
CA ILE A 33 -1.11 18.12 -4.90
C ILE A 33 -1.35 17.22 -6.12
N GLY A 34 -0.31 16.49 -6.50
CA GLY A 34 -0.41 15.38 -7.44
C GLY A 34 -0.11 14.07 -6.73
N ILE A 35 -0.93 13.03 -6.91
CA ILE A 35 -0.67 11.70 -6.36
C ILE A 35 -0.34 10.77 -7.51
N LEU A 36 0.82 10.14 -7.45
CA LEU A 36 1.31 9.19 -8.44
C LEU A 36 1.31 7.78 -7.86
N GLU A 37 0.35 6.98 -8.30
CA GLU A 37 0.22 5.56 -7.99
C GLU A 37 1.03 4.72 -9.00
N ASN A 38 2.03 4.00 -8.51
CA ASN A 38 2.84 3.10 -9.32
C ASN A 38 2.44 1.64 -9.04
N ASP A 39 1.53 1.08 -9.84
CA ASP A 39 1.07 -0.31 -9.67
C ASP A 39 1.54 -1.17 -10.86
N TYR A 40 2.04 -2.37 -10.54
CA TYR A 40 2.48 -3.35 -11.54
C TYR A 40 1.29 -4.11 -12.16
N GLY A 41 0.11 -4.09 -11.52
CA GLY A 41 -1.09 -4.81 -11.92
C GLY A 41 -1.90 -4.19 -13.06
N ALA A 42 -2.66 -5.03 -13.77
CA ALA A 42 -3.58 -4.60 -14.84
C ALA A 42 -4.87 -3.92 -14.32
N VAL A 43 -5.14 -4.03 -13.01
CA VAL A 43 -6.29 -3.40 -12.33
C VAL A 43 -5.76 -2.69 -11.08
N ASN A 44 -5.77 -1.36 -11.09
CA ASN A 44 -5.29 -0.57 -9.95
C ASN A 44 -6.45 -0.30 -8.98
N VAL A 45 -6.51 -1.13 -7.95
CA VAL A 45 -7.52 -1.12 -6.90
C VAL A 45 -7.32 0.07 -5.95
N ASP A 46 -6.09 0.54 -5.79
CA ASP A 46 -5.74 1.66 -4.93
C ASP A 46 -6.18 3.02 -5.51
N MET A 47 -6.12 3.19 -6.82
CA MET A 47 -6.62 4.39 -7.49
C MET A 47 -8.11 4.61 -7.23
N MET A 48 -8.91 3.54 -7.22
CA MET A 48 -10.35 3.61 -6.89
C MET A 48 -10.58 4.09 -5.46
N LEU A 49 -9.70 3.72 -4.52
CA LEU A 49 -9.74 4.16 -3.13
C LEU A 49 -9.24 5.59 -2.92
N LEU A 50 -8.80 6.29 -3.96
CA LEU A 50 -8.38 7.69 -3.86
C LEU A 50 -9.25 8.61 -4.73
N GLN A 51 -10.10 8.06 -5.61
CA GLN A 51 -10.87 8.84 -6.60
C GLN A 51 -11.69 9.99 -6.01
N ASP A 52 -12.22 9.84 -4.81
CA ASP A 52 -13.00 10.87 -4.13
C ASP A 52 -12.16 12.05 -3.63
N LEU A 53 -10.83 11.93 -3.62
CA LEU A 53 -9.90 13.04 -3.37
C LEU A 53 -9.73 13.93 -4.60
N MET A 54 -10.08 13.46 -5.81
CA MET A 54 -9.90 14.25 -7.03
C MET A 54 -10.74 15.53 -6.98
N GLY A 55 -10.10 16.66 -7.26
CA GLY A 55 -10.74 17.97 -7.23
C GLY A 55 -9.82 19.05 -7.76
N GLU A 56 -10.16 20.31 -7.47
CA GLU A 56 -9.39 21.47 -7.95
C GLU A 56 -7.93 21.47 -7.47
N ASN A 57 -7.68 20.91 -6.28
CA ASN A 57 -6.35 20.91 -5.63
C ASN A 57 -5.71 19.52 -5.54
N CYS A 58 -6.27 18.50 -6.20
CA CYS A 58 -5.72 17.15 -6.17
C CYS A 58 -6.01 16.40 -7.47
N GLU A 59 -4.94 15.98 -8.15
CA GLU A 59 -4.99 15.11 -9.32
C GLU A 59 -4.38 13.75 -9.02
N LEU A 60 -5.02 12.69 -9.53
CA LEU A 60 -4.52 11.32 -9.46
C LEU A 60 -3.93 10.91 -10.81
N GLU A 61 -2.69 10.48 -10.77
CA GLU A 61 -1.95 9.96 -11.91
C GLU A 61 -1.50 8.54 -11.62
N MET A 62 -1.39 7.74 -12.68
CA MET A 62 -0.92 6.37 -12.56
C MET A 62 0.14 6.04 -13.60
N ILE A 63 0.99 5.08 -13.25
CA ILE A 63 1.85 4.38 -14.19
C ILE A 63 1.35 2.95 -14.26
N SER A 64 0.84 2.57 -15.44
CA SER A 64 0.42 1.19 -15.68
C SER A 64 1.66 0.29 -15.82
N GLY A 65 1.68 -0.78 -15.04
CA GLY A 65 2.66 -1.86 -15.09
C GLY A 65 2.63 -2.74 -16.33
N GLY A 66 3.40 -3.84 -16.29
CA GLY A 66 3.44 -4.87 -17.33
C GLY A 66 4.53 -4.72 -18.40
N CYS A 67 5.61 -3.99 -18.12
CA CYS A 67 6.80 -3.98 -18.97
C CYS A 67 8.08 -4.15 -18.16
N ASP A 68 9.19 -4.44 -18.82
CA ASP A 68 10.52 -4.61 -18.21
C ASP A 68 10.95 -3.38 -17.37
N LYS A 69 11.89 -3.59 -16.46
CA LYS A 69 12.41 -2.56 -15.53
C LYS A 69 12.83 -1.26 -16.24
N ASP A 70 13.48 -1.34 -17.40
CA ASP A 70 13.88 -0.13 -18.16
C ASP A 70 12.68 0.64 -18.70
N CYS A 71 11.66 -0.07 -19.19
CA CYS A 71 10.42 0.54 -19.64
C CYS A 71 9.68 1.21 -18.47
N HIS A 72 9.60 0.55 -17.32
CA HIS A 72 9.01 1.09 -16.11
C HIS A 72 9.69 2.41 -15.69
N ARG A 73 11.02 2.39 -15.57
CA ARG A 73 11.85 3.57 -15.28
C ARG A 73 11.57 4.75 -16.20
N ARG A 74 11.49 4.50 -17.50
CA ARG A 74 11.18 5.53 -18.52
C ARG A 74 9.78 6.10 -18.35
N ARG A 75 8.78 5.26 -18.04
CA ARG A 75 7.40 5.71 -17.81
C ARG A 75 7.30 6.54 -16.53
N PHE A 76 7.95 6.10 -15.46
CA PHE A 76 8.03 6.84 -14.20
C PHE A 76 8.64 8.23 -14.41
N LYS A 77 9.80 8.29 -15.07
CA LYS A 77 10.42 9.57 -15.45
C LYS A 77 9.51 10.45 -16.31
N THR A 78 8.91 9.88 -17.36
CA THR A 78 8.04 10.65 -18.28
C THR A 78 6.81 11.19 -17.58
N LYS A 79 6.23 10.42 -16.64
CA LYS A 79 5.08 10.85 -15.86
C LYS A 79 5.43 11.98 -14.89
N LEU A 80 6.56 11.88 -14.20
CA LEU A 80 7.07 12.98 -13.37
C LEU A 80 7.35 14.25 -14.20
N ILE A 81 7.84 14.13 -15.43
CA ILE A 81 7.99 15.29 -16.32
C ILE A 81 6.61 15.91 -16.61
N ALA A 82 5.61 15.12 -16.97
CA ALA A 82 4.26 15.65 -17.22
C ALA A 82 3.69 16.36 -15.97
N MET A 83 3.79 15.72 -14.81
CA MET A 83 3.30 16.28 -13.54
C MET A 83 4.04 17.57 -13.13
N GLY A 84 5.34 17.68 -13.43
CA GLY A 84 6.12 18.88 -13.13
C GLY A 84 5.65 20.13 -13.88
N MET A 85 4.85 19.94 -14.94
CA MET A 85 4.25 21.02 -15.72
C MET A 85 2.85 21.43 -15.22
N CYS A 86 2.26 20.70 -14.26
CA CYS A 86 0.89 20.94 -13.76
C CYS A 86 0.82 21.95 -12.61
N GLY A 87 1.95 22.48 -12.12
CA GLY A 87 1.96 23.51 -11.08
C GLY A 87 1.61 23.00 -9.68
N TYR A 88 1.94 21.74 -9.36
CA TYR A 88 1.80 21.20 -8.01
C TYR A 88 2.79 21.85 -7.03
N ASP A 89 2.35 22.03 -5.79
CA ASP A 89 3.24 22.37 -4.67
C ASP A 89 3.96 21.11 -4.17
N ARG A 90 3.25 19.97 -4.18
CA ARG A 90 3.73 18.70 -3.67
C ARG A 90 3.21 17.51 -4.48
N VAL A 91 4.08 16.53 -4.72
CA VAL A 91 3.73 15.24 -5.33
C VAL A 91 3.92 14.13 -4.30
N ILE A 92 2.90 13.28 -4.14
CA ILE A 92 2.98 12.06 -3.34
C ILE A 92 3.19 10.90 -4.32
N VAL A 93 4.16 10.04 -4.03
CA VAL A 93 4.41 8.83 -4.83
C VAL A 93 4.23 7.60 -3.95
N GLU A 94 3.34 6.70 -4.37
CA GLU A 94 3.36 5.30 -3.91
C GLU A 94 4.17 4.48 -4.91
N PRO A 95 5.31 3.89 -4.53
CA PRO A 95 6.05 2.97 -5.39
C PRO A 95 5.35 1.60 -5.45
N SER A 96 5.60 0.84 -6.52
CA SER A 96 5.09 -0.54 -6.61
C SER A 96 5.71 -1.43 -5.54
N GLY A 97 5.02 -2.50 -5.11
CA GLY A 97 5.54 -3.40 -4.06
C GLY A 97 6.86 -4.14 -4.37
N ILE A 98 7.39 -4.02 -5.59
CA ILE A 98 8.70 -4.54 -6.05
C ILE A 98 9.67 -3.40 -6.45
N PHE A 99 9.31 -2.15 -6.18
CA PHE A 99 10.08 -0.99 -6.62
C PHE A 99 11.35 -0.84 -5.77
N ASP A 100 12.47 -0.65 -6.45
CA ASP A 100 13.74 -0.37 -5.80
C ASP A 100 13.75 1.10 -5.37
N VAL A 101 13.74 1.40 -4.07
CA VAL A 101 13.73 2.78 -3.55
C VAL A 101 14.91 3.61 -4.11
N ASP A 102 16.06 2.97 -4.37
CA ASP A 102 17.20 3.62 -5.02
C ASP A 102 16.86 4.18 -6.41
N GLU A 103 15.98 3.50 -7.16
CA GLU A 103 15.54 3.94 -8.49
C GLU A 103 14.83 5.30 -8.42
N PHE A 104 14.03 5.54 -7.37
CA PHE A 104 13.37 6.83 -7.16
C PHE A 104 14.40 7.94 -6.99
N PHE A 105 15.43 7.71 -6.18
CA PHE A 105 16.51 8.67 -5.98
C PHE A 105 17.28 8.92 -7.27
N ASP A 106 17.67 7.87 -7.98
CA ASP A 106 18.41 7.98 -9.25
C ASP A 106 17.63 8.81 -10.28
N ILE A 107 16.34 8.52 -10.46
CA ILE A 107 15.49 9.23 -11.43
C ILE A 107 15.38 10.72 -11.09
N LEU A 108 15.24 11.07 -9.82
CA LEU A 108 15.13 12.47 -9.40
C LEU A 108 16.45 13.24 -9.55
N HIS A 109 17.59 12.57 -9.60
CA HIS A 109 18.88 13.19 -9.91
C HIS A 109 19.11 13.40 -11.42
N GLU A 110 18.25 12.84 -12.28
CA GLU A 110 18.35 13.04 -13.73
C GLU A 110 17.69 14.33 -14.21
N GLU A 111 18.23 14.90 -15.28
CA GLU A 111 17.60 16.01 -15.99
C GLU A 111 16.33 15.54 -16.76
N PRO A 112 15.25 16.35 -16.79
CA PRO A 112 15.10 17.67 -16.16
C PRO A 112 14.57 17.63 -14.71
N LEU A 113 14.34 16.44 -14.14
CA LEU A 113 13.66 16.25 -12.86
C LEU A 113 14.43 16.86 -11.69
N ASN A 114 15.76 16.78 -11.70
CA ASN A 114 16.64 17.41 -10.71
C ASN A 114 16.48 18.93 -10.56
N ARG A 115 15.87 19.61 -11.54
CA ARG A 115 15.54 21.05 -11.49
C ARG A 115 14.09 21.32 -11.10
N TRP A 116 13.23 20.33 -11.21
CA TRP A 116 11.78 20.48 -11.03
C TRP A 116 11.34 19.96 -9.67
N TYR A 117 12.01 18.93 -9.16
CA TYR A 117 11.66 18.22 -7.94
C TYR A 117 12.76 18.30 -6.89
N GLN A 118 12.33 18.48 -5.64
CA GLN A 118 13.15 18.30 -4.45
C GLN A 118 12.53 17.18 -3.62
N ILE A 119 13.32 16.18 -3.23
CA ILE A 119 12.86 15.15 -2.30
C ILE A 119 12.48 15.81 -0.98
N GLY A 120 11.21 15.67 -0.62
CA GLY A 120 10.64 16.17 0.63
C GLY A 120 10.83 15.16 1.73
N ASN A 121 10.09 14.05 1.64
CA ASN A 121 10.08 13.01 2.67
C ASN A 121 10.15 11.61 2.08
N VAL A 122 10.71 10.67 2.84
CA VAL A 122 10.45 9.24 2.67
C VAL A 122 9.75 8.76 3.93
N ILE A 123 8.52 8.30 3.80
CA ILE A 123 7.64 7.92 4.91
C ILE A 123 7.33 6.44 4.76
N ALA A 124 7.79 5.62 5.70
CA ALA A 124 7.55 4.19 5.68
C ALA A 124 6.33 3.82 6.53
N ILE A 125 5.37 3.14 5.93
CA ILE A 125 4.19 2.62 6.61
C ILE A 125 4.44 1.17 7.01
N VAL A 126 4.38 0.89 8.31
CA VAL A 126 4.66 -0.43 8.90
C VAL A 126 3.45 -0.90 9.72
N ASP A 127 2.97 -2.13 9.49
CA ASP A 127 1.87 -2.71 10.28
C ASP A 127 2.35 -2.99 11.71
N SER A 128 1.64 -2.47 12.73
CA SER A 128 2.00 -2.71 14.13
C SER A 128 1.97 -4.18 14.56
N LYS A 129 1.25 -5.02 13.79
CA LYS A 129 1.10 -6.46 13.99
C LYS A 129 1.78 -7.27 12.89
N LEU A 130 2.89 -6.77 12.37
CA LEU A 130 3.66 -7.47 11.34
C LEU A 130 4.01 -8.90 11.81
N GLU A 131 3.85 -9.87 10.91
CA GLU A 131 4.22 -11.26 11.19
C GLU A 131 5.74 -11.34 11.42
N ARG A 132 6.17 -11.98 12.51
CA ARG A 132 7.59 -12.03 12.91
C ARG A 132 8.44 -13.01 12.13
N ASP A 133 7.81 -13.93 11.41
CA ASP A 133 8.47 -15.07 10.76
C ASP A 133 8.50 -14.89 9.24
N LEU A 134 8.92 -13.72 8.74
CA LEU A 134 9.02 -13.44 7.31
C LEU A 134 10.15 -14.24 6.65
N SER A 135 10.02 -14.50 5.34
CA SER A 135 11.10 -15.06 4.52
C SER A 135 12.31 -14.11 4.47
N GLU A 136 13.47 -14.59 4.00
CA GLU A 136 14.65 -13.71 3.84
C GLU A 136 14.39 -12.62 2.79
N GLU A 137 13.61 -12.94 1.76
CA GLU A 137 13.19 -12.04 0.69
C GLU A 137 12.23 -10.96 1.22
N ALA A 138 11.25 -11.36 2.03
CA ALA A 138 10.32 -10.42 2.66
C ALA A 138 11.02 -9.52 3.69
N ASP A 139 11.96 -10.06 4.47
CA ASP A 139 12.79 -9.26 5.37
C ASP A 139 13.65 -8.25 4.60
N PHE A 140 14.21 -8.64 3.46
CA PHE A 140 14.93 -7.71 2.59
C PHE A 140 14.03 -6.57 2.12
N ILE A 141 12.82 -6.89 1.64
CA ILE A 141 11.87 -5.87 1.18
C ILE A 141 11.49 -4.94 2.34
N LEU A 142 11.12 -5.49 3.50
CA LEU A 142 10.84 -4.70 4.71
C LEU A 142 11.99 -3.75 5.05
N ALA A 143 13.24 -4.24 5.03
CA ALA A 143 14.41 -3.43 5.32
C ALA A 143 14.62 -2.33 4.27
N SER A 144 14.44 -2.63 2.99
CA SER A 144 14.60 -1.65 1.90
C SER A 144 13.55 -0.53 1.97
N GLU A 145 12.31 -0.83 2.33
CA GLU A 145 11.23 0.16 2.42
C GLU A 145 11.43 1.16 3.59
N VAL A 146 12.14 0.77 4.64
CA VAL A 146 12.38 1.62 5.83
C VAL A 146 13.77 2.25 5.89
N ALA A 147 14.73 1.78 5.09
CA ALA A 147 16.14 2.17 5.20
C ALA A 147 16.33 3.69 5.08
N ASP A 148 15.76 4.27 4.01
CA ASP A 148 15.87 5.69 3.69
C ASP A 148 14.77 6.56 4.34
N ALA A 149 13.85 5.93 5.08
CA ALA A 149 12.73 6.62 5.69
C ALA A 149 13.18 7.66 6.72
N GLY A 150 12.68 8.89 6.60
CA GLY A 150 12.81 9.94 7.61
C GLY A 150 11.98 9.61 8.85
N CYS A 151 10.81 9.00 8.66
CA CYS A 151 10.03 8.42 9.75
C CYS A 151 9.29 7.14 9.33
N ILE A 152 8.98 6.31 10.34
CA ILE A 152 8.05 5.21 10.28
C ILE A 152 6.72 5.66 10.88
N VAL A 153 5.63 5.43 10.16
CA VAL A 153 4.26 5.60 10.66
C VAL A 153 3.65 4.21 10.80
N MET A 154 3.37 3.82 12.04
CA MET A 154 2.82 2.51 12.34
C MET A 154 1.32 2.51 12.14
N SER A 155 0.83 1.59 11.32
CA SER A 155 -0.59 1.38 11.06
C SER A 155 -1.19 0.37 12.04
N LYS A 156 -2.52 0.40 12.18
CA LYS A 156 -3.28 -0.49 13.08
C LYS A 156 -2.82 -0.45 14.54
N SER A 157 -2.13 0.64 14.93
CA SER A 157 -1.57 0.82 16.26
C SER A 157 -2.65 0.81 17.35
N GLN A 158 -3.88 1.23 17.02
CA GLN A 158 -5.01 1.23 17.94
C GLN A 158 -5.45 -0.18 18.38
N ASP A 159 -5.16 -1.19 17.55
CA ASP A 159 -5.52 -2.58 17.82
C ASP A 159 -4.35 -3.38 18.38
N ALA A 160 -3.15 -2.81 18.42
CA ALA A 160 -1.92 -3.48 18.80
C ALA A 160 -1.56 -3.26 20.28
N SER A 161 -1.08 -4.31 20.94
CA SER A 161 -0.52 -4.18 22.27
C SER A 161 0.85 -3.48 22.22
N PRO A 162 1.29 -2.84 23.33
CA PRO A 162 2.64 -2.30 23.44
C PRO A 162 3.74 -3.31 23.07
N GLU A 163 3.56 -4.58 23.44
CA GLU A 163 4.49 -5.67 23.13
C GLU A 163 4.50 -6.06 21.63
N GLU A 164 3.36 -5.95 20.95
CA GLU A 164 3.27 -6.17 19.50
C GLU A 164 4.00 -5.05 18.74
N ILE A 165 3.76 -3.79 19.11
CA ILE A 165 4.44 -2.62 18.55
C ILE A 165 5.96 -2.75 18.73
N GLN A 166 6.40 -3.05 19.95
CA GLN A 166 7.81 -3.22 20.26
C GLN A 166 8.43 -4.37 19.46
N GLY A 167 7.74 -5.51 19.37
CA GLY A 167 8.20 -6.66 18.60
C GLY A 167 8.33 -6.37 17.10
N THR A 168 7.42 -5.58 16.53
CA THR A 168 7.49 -5.13 15.13
C THR A 168 8.74 -4.26 14.91
N ILE A 169 9.02 -3.31 15.80
CA ILE A 169 10.23 -2.48 15.69
C ILE A 169 11.51 -3.30 15.85
N GLU A 170 11.52 -4.28 16.75
CA GLU A 170 12.64 -5.21 16.90
C GLU A 170 12.88 -6.02 15.63
N HIS A 171 11.82 -6.53 15.02
CA HIS A 171 11.90 -7.26 13.75
C HIS A 171 12.41 -6.37 12.61
N VAL A 172 11.88 -5.15 12.47
CA VAL A 172 12.40 -4.15 11.51
C VAL A 172 13.91 -3.94 11.69
N ASN A 173 14.39 -3.79 12.93
CA ASN A 173 15.81 -3.62 13.21
C ASN A 173 16.64 -4.86 12.87
N GLN A 174 16.10 -6.06 13.10
CA GLN A 174 16.74 -7.33 12.71
C GLN A 174 16.84 -7.46 11.19
N ALA A 175 15.78 -7.13 10.46
CA ALA A 175 15.78 -7.10 8.99
C ALA A 175 16.83 -6.13 8.44
N LEU A 176 16.91 -4.92 9.00
CA LEU A 176 17.97 -3.95 8.68
C LEU A 176 19.38 -4.48 8.98
N GLU A 177 19.55 -5.23 10.06
CA GLU A 177 20.84 -5.85 10.39
C GLU A 177 21.25 -6.93 9.39
N LYS A 178 20.31 -7.78 8.96
CA LYS A 178 20.55 -8.83 7.96
C LYS A 178 21.07 -8.25 6.65
N VAL A 179 20.60 -7.08 6.26
CA VAL A 179 21.08 -6.35 5.06
C VAL A 179 22.27 -5.43 5.33
N HIS A 180 22.92 -5.55 6.49
CA HIS A 180 24.05 -4.71 6.93
C HIS A 180 23.77 -3.20 6.93
N CYS A 181 22.50 -2.81 7.13
CA CYS A 181 22.14 -1.41 7.31
C CYS A 181 22.43 -0.97 8.75
N SER A 182 23.01 0.22 8.90
CA SER A 182 23.30 0.81 10.23
C SER A 182 22.11 1.51 10.88
N ARG A 183 21.01 1.71 10.12
CA ARG A 183 19.79 2.36 10.60
C ARG A 183 19.17 1.54 11.73
N ARG A 184 18.73 2.22 12.78
CA ARG A 184 17.96 1.61 13.87
C ARG A 184 16.83 2.54 14.27
N PHE A 185 15.68 1.93 14.55
CA PHE A 185 14.48 2.59 15.02
C PHE A 185 14.21 2.16 16.45
N HIS A 186 13.68 3.09 17.25
CA HIS A 186 13.30 2.82 18.63
C HIS A 186 11.86 3.25 18.81
N CYS A 187 11.16 2.66 19.78
CA CYS A 187 9.84 3.12 20.18
C CYS A 187 9.88 3.36 21.70
N GLU A 188 9.56 4.56 22.15
CA GLU A 188 9.45 4.87 23.58
C GLU A 188 7.99 4.72 23.98
N MET A 189 7.70 3.70 24.78
CA MET A 189 6.35 3.31 25.21
C MET A 189 5.70 4.32 26.18
N ASN A 190 6.43 5.37 26.60
CA ASN A 190 6.00 6.35 27.60
C ASN A 190 5.36 7.61 27.00
N GLY A 191 4.91 7.55 25.73
CA GLY A 191 4.27 8.69 25.07
C GLY A 191 5.24 9.81 24.66
N VAL A 192 6.55 9.54 24.70
CA VAL A 192 7.56 10.41 24.11
C VAL A 192 7.89 9.85 22.75
N ASP A 193 7.50 10.60 21.72
CA ASP A 193 7.88 10.36 20.35
C ASP A 193 9.38 10.09 20.23
N THR A 194 9.75 8.88 19.80
CA THR A 194 11.07 8.74 19.19
C THR A 194 11.05 9.56 17.91
N ALA A 195 12.13 10.29 17.64
CA ALA A 195 12.17 11.28 16.56
C ALA A 195 11.65 10.76 15.20
N ASN A 196 11.71 9.45 14.97
CA ASN A 196 11.43 8.82 13.69
C ASN A 196 10.38 7.69 13.71
N VAL A 197 9.65 7.42 14.80
CA VAL A 197 8.54 6.42 14.81
C VAL A 197 7.29 7.04 15.41
N ILE A 198 6.16 6.91 14.71
CA ILE A 198 4.83 7.40 15.13
C ILE A 198 3.88 6.21 15.21
N HIS A 199 3.32 5.95 16.40
CA HIS A 199 2.46 4.79 16.68
C HIS A 199 1.09 5.16 17.28
N LYS A 200 0.50 6.26 16.80
CA LYS A 200 -0.81 6.75 17.24
C LYS A 200 -1.95 6.19 16.40
N ASN A 201 -3.17 6.22 16.93
CA ASN A 201 -4.38 6.01 16.14
C ASN A 201 -4.49 7.11 15.07
N TRP A 202 -4.57 6.73 13.79
CA TRP A 202 -4.60 7.68 12.67
C TRP A 202 -5.88 8.51 12.61
N ASP A 203 -6.95 8.09 13.27
CA ASP A 203 -8.17 8.90 13.42
C ASP A 203 -8.04 9.98 14.50
N GLU A 204 -7.05 9.85 15.38
CA GLU A 204 -6.76 10.78 16.47
C GLU A 204 -5.51 11.64 16.19
N MET A 205 -4.87 11.44 15.04
CA MET A 205 -3.70 12.23 14.63
C MET A 205 -4.07 13.70 14.47
N SER A 206 -3.34 14.53 15.18
CA SER A 206 -3.49 15.98 15.16
C SER A 206 -2.76 16.59 13.96
N LYS A 207 -3.03 17.89 13.71
CA LYS A 207 -2.26 18.65 12.72
C LYS A 207 -0.75 18.62 13.02
N GLU A 208 -0.36 18.68 14.29
CA GLU A 208 1.05 18.66 14.70
C GLU A 208 1.74 17.33 14.34
N ASP A 209 1.01 16.22 14.42
CA ASP A 209 1.51 14.90 14.00
C ASP A 209 1.79 14.88 12.48
N PHE A 210 0.87 15.42 11.68
CA PHE A 210 1.05 15.53 10.23
C PHE A 210 2.09 16.59 9.84
N ASP A 211 2.21 17.70 10.57
CA ASP A 211 3.28 18.69 10.39
C ASP A 211 4.65 18.02 10.55
N ARG A 212 4.79 17.16 11.57
CA ARG A 212 6.02 16.40 11.82
C ARG A 212 6.30 15.36 10.74
N ILE A 213 5.28 14.65 10.25
CA ILE A 213 5.45 13.71 9.13
C ILE A 213 5.83 14.46 7.85
N ALA A 214 5.19 15.59 7.58
CA ALA A 214 5.43 16.42 6.41
C ALA A 214 6.82 17.08 6.40
N SER A 215 7.55 17.01 7.51
CA SER A 215 8.90 17.55 7.70
C SER A 215 9.92 16.50 8.19
N CYS A 216 9.62 15.21 8.10
CA CYS A 216 10.50 14.14 8.59
C CYS A 216 11.78 13.97 7.73
N GLY A 217 11.76 14.44 6.48
CA GLY A 217 12.89 14.31 5.58
C GLY A 217 13.11 12.87 5.12
N TYR A 218 14.36 12.56 4.81
CA TYR A 218 14.81 11.23 4.43
C TYR A 218 16.26 11.06 4.85
N VAL A 219 16.74 9.82 4.85
CA VAL A 219 18.15 9.48 5.07
C VAL A 219 18.65 8.76 3.82
N MET A 220 19.92 8.92 3.47
CA MET A 220 20.59 8.09 2.46
C MET A 220 21.31 6.97 3.19
N ALA A 221 20.62 5.86 3.40
CA ALA A 221 21.18 4.68 4.04
C ALA A 221 21.96 3.83 3.03
N SER A 222 22.87 3.01 3.54
CA SER A 222 23.56 2.00 2.73
C SER A 222 23.23 0.63 3.29
N TYR A 223 22.81 -0.26 2.41
CA TYR A 223 22.50 -1.65 2.72
C TYR A 223 22.95 -2.55 1.57
N ARG A 224 23.18 -3.83 1.88
CA ARG A 224 23.57 -4.84 0.90
C ARG A 224 22.33 -5.41 0.24
N LYS A 225 22.24 -5.30 -1.08
CA LYS A 225 21.26 -6.04 -1.87
C LYS A 225 21.70 -7.51 -1.95
N PRO A 226 20.81 -8.48 -1.64
CA PRO A 226 21.10 -9.89 -1.75
C PRO A 226 21.26 -10.31 -3.22
N GLU A 227 21.79 -11.52 -3.45
CA GLU A 227 22.07 -12.04 -4.80
C GLU A 227 20.82 -12.60 -5.52
N PHE A 228 19.66 -12.63 -4.86
CA PHE A 228 18.38 -13.01 -5.46
C PHE A 228 17.63 -11.81 -6.05
N GLU A 229 16.84 -12.02 -7.11
CA GLU A 229 15.95 -10.98 -7.64
C GLU A 229 14.77 -10.81 -6.68
N ALA A 230 14.62 -9.63 -6.07
CA ALA A 230 13.48 -9.32 -5.19
C ALA A 230 12.13 -9.40 -5.93
N GLU A 231 12.14 -9.42 -7.27
CA GLU A 231 10.95 -9.65 -8.11
C GLU A 231 10.33 -11.04 -7.88
N ASP A 232 11.10 -12.02 -7.40
CA ASP A 232 10.60 -13.38 -7.10
C ASP A 232 10.04 -13.52 -5.67
N ALA A 233 10.16 -12.48 -4.83
CA ALA A 233 9.76 -12.54 -3.43
C ALA A 233 8.23 -12.68 -3.24
N PHE A 234 7.44 -11.96 -4.04
CA PHE A 234 5.98 -12.02 -3.97
C PHE A 234 5.37 -12.27 -5.33
N THR A 235 4.55 -13.31 -5.43
CA THR A 235 3.72 -13.58 -6.59
C THR A 235 2.32 -13.01 -6.37
N SER A 236 1.75 -12.39 -7.41
CA SER A 236 0.34 -11.97 -7.42
C SER A 236 -0.46 -12.81 -8.41
N LEU A 237 -1.51 -13.46 -7.94
CA LEU A 237 -2.47 -14.18 -8.76
C LEU A 237 -3.74 -13.36 -8.94
N TYR A 238 -4.18 -13.22 -10.18
CA TYR A 238 -5.36 -12.43 -10.56
C TYR A 238 -6.47 -13.36 -11.02
N PHE A 239 -7.61 -13.29 -10.33
CA PHE A 239 -8.81 -14.07 -10.63
C PHE A 239 -9.93 -13.15 -11.07
N MET A 240 -10.40 -13.33 -12.31
CA MET A 240 -11.47 -12.54 -12.90
C MET A 240 -12.81 -13.28 -12.82
N ASN A 241 -13.91 -12.53 -12.72
CA ASN A 241 -15.28 -13.07 -12.73
C ASN A 241 -15.58 -14.10 -11.61
N VAL A 242 -14.98 -13.93 -10.43
CA VAL A 242 -15.29 -14.75 -9.25
C VAL A 242 -16.74 -14.44 -8.82
N LYS A 243 -17.62 -15.45 -8.88
CA LYS A 243 -19.03 -15.33 -8.53
C LYS A 243 -19.31 -16.08 -7.24
N MET A 244 -19.36 -15.34 -6.13
CA MET A 244 -19.58 -15.88 -4.79
C MET A 244 -20.47 -14.92 -4.01
N THR A 245 -21.23 -15.44 -3.04
CA THR A 245 -21.91 -14.57 -2.06
C THR A 245 -20.89 -13.94 -1.10
N GLU A 246 -21.26 -12.88 -0.39
CA GLU A 246 -20.37 -12.26 0.62
C GLU A 246 -19.89 -13.27 1.66
N LYS A 247 -20.79 -14.17 2.09
CA LYS A 247 -20.48 -15.22 3.05
C LYS A 247 -19.47 -16.22 2.48
N GLU A 248 -19.70 -16.70 1.26
CA GLU A 248 -18.79 -17.64 0.60
C GLU A 248 -17.41 -17.02 0.37
N LEU A 249 -17.35 -15.73 0.02
CA LEU A 249 -16.11 -15.01 -0.18
C LEU A 249 -15.30 -14.91 1.11
N ARG A 250 -15.96 -14.56 2.23
CA ARG A 250 -15.31 -14.51 3.54
C ARG A 250 -14.73 -15.87 3.93
N GLU A 251 -15.52 -16.94 3.79
CA GLU A 251 -15.07 -18.30 4.07
C GLU A 251 -13.91 -18.74 3.17
N ALA A 252 -13.91 -18.35 1.89
CA ALA A 252 -12.81 -18.64 0.97
C ALA A 252 -11.54 -17.88 1.36
N ALA A 253 -11.65 -16.60 1.69
CA ALA A 253 -10.52 -15.77 2.13
C ALA A 253 -9.88 -16.34 3.41
N GLU A 254 -10.68 -16.75 4.40
CA GLU A 254 -10.18 -17.40 5.63
C GLU A 254 -9.39 -18.68 5.32
N LYS A 255 -9.91 -19.53 4.42
CA LYS A 255 -9.23 -20.79 4.02
C LYS A 255 -7.95 -20.52 3.26
N ILE A 256 -7.97 -19.61 2.27
CA ILE A 256 -6.79 -19.28 1.45
C ILE A 256 -5.67 -18.67 2.32
N LEU A 257 -6.01 -17.82 3.29
CA LEU A 257 -5.03 -17.19 4.18
C LEU A 257 -4.44 -18.14 5.23
N SER A 258 -5.10 -19.27 5.52
CA SER A 258 -4.68 -20.22 6.57
C SER A 258 -4.13 -21.54 6.05
N ASP A 259 -4.50 -21.95 4.83
CA ASP A 259 -4.07 -23.21 4.23
C ASP A 259 -2.69 -23.09 3.59
N SER A 260 -1.68 -23.72 4.19
CA SER A 260 -0.32 -23.74 3.65
C SER A 260 -0.20 -24.45 2.31
N GLU A 261 -1.19 -25.25 1.88
CA GLU A 261 -1.23 -25.81 0.53
C GLU A 261 -1.48 -24.73 -0.54
N CYS A 262 -1.99 -23.55 -0.17
CA CYS A 262 -2.13 -22.40 -1.09
C CYS A 262 -0.82 -21.64 -1.31
N GLY A 263 0.26 -22.00 -0.61
CA GLY A 263 1.44 -21.16 -0.44
C GLY A 263 1.29 -20.23 0.77
N ARG A 264 2.22 -19.30 0.94
CA ARG A 264 2.17 -18.34 2.04
C ARG A 264 1.47 -17.06 1.59
N VAL A 265 0.16 -16.99 1.82
CA VAL A 265 -0.66 -15.84 1.43
C VAL A 265 -0.55 -14.72 2.49
N PHE A 266 -0.19 -13.52 2.05
CA PHE A 266 -0.14 -12.33 2.91
C PHE A 266 -1.43 -11.53 2.85
N ARG A 267 -1.98 -11.37 1.64
CA ARG A 267 -3.14 -10.51 1.41
C ARG A 267 -4.01 -11.01 0.27
N MET A 268 -5.30 -10.80 0.45
CA MET A 268 -6.31 -10.86 -0.60
C MET A 268 -6.99 -9.51 -0.72
N LYS A 269 -7.04 -8.95 -1.93
CA LYS A 269 -7.74 -7.70 -2.22
C LYS A 269 -8.58 -7.89 -3.48
N GLY A 270 -9.84 -7.50 -3.47
CA GLY A 270 -10.66 -7.67 -4.65
C GLY A 270 -11.92 -6.84 -4.63
N PHE A 271 -12.47 -6.60 -5.80
CA PHE A 271 -13.80 -6.05 -5.96
C PHE A 271 -14.67 -7.02 -6.72
N MET A 272 -15.90 -7.16 -6.24
CA MET A 272 -16.86 -8.03 -6.90
C MET A 272 -18.28 -7.52 -6.72
N ARG A 273 -19.13 -8.00 -7.61
CA ARG A 273 -20.57 -7.85 -7.50
C ARG A 273 -21.09 -9.02 -6.70
N VAL A 274 -21.74 -8.73 -5.60
CA VAL A 274 -22.48 -9.74 -4.84
C VAL A 274 -23.93 -9.67 -5.30
N ASP A 275 -24.52 -10.83 -5.61
CA ASP A 275 -25.96 -10.92 -5.78
C ASP A 275 -26.57 -10.79 -4.37
N SER A 276 -27.40 -9.77 -4.14
CA SER A 276 -28.03 -9.58 -2.82
C SER A 276 -28.86 -10.81 -2.46
N ASP A 277 -28.61 -11.43 -1.30
CA ASP A 277 -29.47 -12.47 -0.72
C ASP A 277 -30.82 -11.84 -0.33
N SER A 278 -31.70 -11.58 -1.30
CA SER A 278 -33.07 -11.16 -1.03
C SER A 278 -33.93 -12.39 -0.77
N GLU A 279 -33.89 -12.90 0.47
CA GLU A 279 -34.85 -13.89 0.97
C GLU A 279 -36.15 -13.28 1.55
N ASP A 280 -36.31 -11.96 1.53
CA ASP A 280 -37.58 -11.34 1.92
C ASP A 280 -38.38 -10.85 0.70
N GLY A 281 -39.24 -11.75 0.22
CA GLY A 281 -40.27 -11.50 -0.77
C GLY A 281 -41.36 -10.56 -0.27
N SER A 282 -41.10 -9.26 -0.22
CA SER A 282 -42.16 -8.25 -0.14
C SER A 282 -42.03 -7.26 -1.31
N GLY A 283 -43.10 -7.22 -2.11
CA GLY A 283 -43.09 -6.70 -3.46
C GLY A 283 -42.69 -5.24 -3.61
N LEU A 284 -41.83 -4.98 -4.59
CA LEU A 284 -41.70 -3.68 -5.24
C LEU A 284 -41.65 -3.84 -6.76
N SER A 285 -42.24 -2.85 -7.42
CA SER A 285 -42.64 -2.81 -8.83
C SER A 285 -41.53 -3.05 -9.86
N ALA A 286 -41.93 -3.55 -11.03
CA ALA A 286 -41.16 -3.87 -12.24
C ALA A 286 -40.38 -2.71 -12.91
N TRP A 287 -40.07 -1.64 -12.16
CA TRP A 287 -39.21 -0.53 -12.58
C TRP A 287 -37.88 -0.49 -11.77
N ALA A 288 -37.69 -1.40 -10.81
CA ALA A 288 -36.49 -1.51 -9.96
C ALA A 288 -35.55 -2.68 -10.37
N GLU A 289 -35.59 -3.12 -11.61
CA GLU A 289 -34.84 -4.30 -12.09
C GLU A 289 -33.45 -4.02 -12.69
N CYS A 290 -32.98 -2.77 -12.69
CA CYS A 290 -31.71 -2.42 -13.34
C CYS A 290 -30.47 -2.24 -12.44
N ASP A 291 -30.54 -2.37 -11.10
CA ASP A 291 -29.31 -2.18 -10.30
C ASP A 291 -29.29 -2.93 -8.96
N ARG A 292 -29.58 -4.24 -8.98
CA ARG A 292 -29.56 -5.12 -7.78
C ARG A 292 -28.18 -5.70 -7.44
N ARG A 293 -27.10 -5.24 -8.08
CA ARG A 293 -25.73 -5.73 -7.83
C ARG A 293 -24.92 -4.66 -7.12
N GLN A 294 -24.86 -4.77 -5.80
CA GLN A 294 -23.99 -3.93 -4.99
C GLN A 294 -22.54 -4.37 -5.19
N TRP A 295 -21.66 -3.42 -5.48
CA TRP A 295 -20.23 -3.68 -5.47
C TRP A 295 -19.76 -3.80 -4.03
N ILE A 296 -18.82 -4.72 -3.80
CA ILE A 296 -18.09 -4.81 -2.54
C ILE A 296 -16.59 -4.75 -2.80
N GLU A 297 -15.86 -4.24 -1.80
CA GLU A 297 -14.43 -4.38 -1.63
C GLU A 297 -14.16 -5.46 -0.58
N LEU A 298 -13.32 -6.43 -0.92
CA LEU A 298 -12.67 -7.33 0.02
C LEU A 298 -11.25 -6.83 0.27
N ASN A 299 -10.88 -6.69 1.54
CA ASN A 299 -9.50 -6.54 1.98
C ASN A 299 -9.26 -7.52 3.13
N ALA A 300 -8.41 -8.52 2.89
CA ALA A 300 -8.21 -9.64 3.77
C ALA A 300 -6.71 -9.89 3.99
N THR A 301 -6.34 -10.08 5.25
CA THR A 301 -5.01 -10.47 5.74
C THR A 301 -5.19 -11.56 6.80
N LYS A 302 -4.12 -12.24 7.22
CA LYS A 302 -4.21 -13.27 8.29
C LYS A 302 -4.89 -12.76 9.58
N ASN A 303 -4.76 -11.46 9.88
CA ASN A 303 -5.23 -10.86 11.12
C ASN A 303 -6.65 -10.27 10.99
N GLU A 304 -7.06 -9.87 9.79
CA GLU A 304 -8.29 -9.10 9.59
C GLU A 304 -8.89 -9.34 8.21
N ILE A 305 -10.22 -9.50 8.16
CA ILE A 305 -10.99 -9.57 6.92
C ILE A 305 -12.11 -8.53 6.95
N THR A 306 -11.96 -7.50 6.13
CA THR A 306 -12.93 -6.42 5.97
C THR A 306 -13.63 -6.54 4.62
N ILE A 307 -14.97 -6.42 4.64
CA ILE A 307 -15.78 -6.31 3.43
C ILE A 307 -16.59 -5.02 3.53
N ARG A 308 -16.55 -4.18 2.49
CA ARG A 308 -17.24 -2.88 2.47
C ARG A 308 -18.01 -2.68 1.17
N PRO A 309 -19.18 -2.04 1.19
CA PRO A 309 -19.91 -1.71 -0.03
C PRO A 309 -19.22 -0.58 -0.81
N LEU A 310 -19.29 -0.64 -2.13
CA LEU A 310 -18.78 0.35 -3.08
C LEU A 310 -19.86 0.75 -4.09
N HIS A 311 -19.67 1.91 -4.71
CA HIS A 311 -20.56 2.42 -5.75
C HIS A 311 -20.17 1.93 -7.16
N VAL A 312 -18.87 1.73 -7.41
CA VAL A 312 -18.31 1.29 -8.69
C VAL A 312 -17.13 0.36 -8.41
N GLY A 313 -16.88 -0.62 -9.27
CA GLY A 313 -15.82 -1.61 -9.14
C GLY A 313 -15.49 -2.26 -10.49
N GLN A 314 -14.44 -3.09 -10.49
CA GLN A 314 -14.13 -4.02 -11.57
C GLN A 314 -14.02 -5.43 -10.98
N GLU A 315 -14.62 -6.45 -11.62
CA GLU A 315 -14.60 -7.83 -11.11
C GLU A 315 -13.19 -8.42 -11.16
N VAL A 316 -12.44 -8.28 -10.07
CA VAL A 316 -11.09 -8.82 -9.91
C VAL A 316 -10.86 -9.21 -8.45
N LEU A 317 -10.20 -10.34 -8.23
CA LEU A 317 -9.67 -10.74 -6.95
C LEU A 317 -8.18 -11.02 -7.10
N ILE A 318 -7.39 -10.36 -6.28
CA ILE A 318 -5.93 -10.42 -6.28
C ILE A 318 -5.51 -11.14 -4.99
N VAL A 319 -4.76 -12.22 -5.15
CA VAL A 319 -4.13 -12.96 -4.04
C VAL A 319 -2.63 -12.72 -4.13
N ILE A 320 -2.02 -12.27 -3.04
CA ILE A 320 -0.61 -11.91 -3.01
C ILE A 320 0.09 -12.67 -1.89
N GLY A 321 1.19 -13.33 -2.23
CA GLY A 321 1.89 -14.26 -1.34
C GLY A 321 3.23 -14.75 -1.89
N GLU A 322 3.89 -15.59 -1.12
CA GLU A 322 5.07 -16.35 -1.51
C GLU A 322 4.66 -17.77 -1.95
N GLU A 323 5.33 -18.31 -2.97
CA GLU A 323 5.15 -19.70 -3.44
C GLU A 323 3.67 -20.09 -3.67
N LEU A 324 2.89 -19.18 -4.27
CA LEU A 324 1.46 -19.37 -4.42
C LEU A 324 1.11 -20.56 -5.32
N HIS A 325 0.19 -21.41 -4.86
CA HIS A 325 -0.34 -22.54 -5.62
C HIS A 325 -1.70 -22.20 -6.24
N GLU A 326 -1.69 -21.72 -7.48
CA GLU A 326 -2.88 -21.22 -8.19
C GLU A 326 -4.04 -22.22 -8.23
N GLU A 327 -3.78 -23.49 -8.55
CA GLU A 327 -4.84 -24.52 -8.65
C GLU A 327 -5.55 -24.79 -7.32
N LYS A 328 -4.81 -24.74 -6.21
CA LYS A 328 -5.39 -24.90 -4.87
C LYS A 328 -6.25 -23.68 -4.52
N ILE A 329 -5.76 -22.48 -4.82
CA ILE A 329 -6.50 -21.24 -4.60
C ILE A 329 -7.80 -21.21 -5.41
N LYS A 330 -7.75 -21.60 -6.70
CA LYS A 330 -8.93 -21.73 -7.57
C LYS A 330 -9.98 -22.67 -6.98
N SER A 331 -9.57 -23.77 -6.35
CA SER A 331 -10.49 -24.72 -5.73
C SER A 331 -11.34 -24.10 -4.61
N TYR A 332 -10.79 -23.15 -3.86
CA TYR A 332 -11.54 -22.39 -2.84
C TYR A 332 -12.43 -21.30 -3.44
N LEU A 333 -12.00 -20.71 -4.56
CA LEU A 333 -12.75 -19.70 -5.31
C LEU A 333 -13.82 -20.28 -6.25
N LYS A 334 -13.92 -21.62 -6.34
CA LYS A 334 -14.87 -22.37 -7.18
C LYS A 334 -14.77 -22.03 -8.68
N ILE A 335 -13.56 -21.82 -9.18
CA ILE A 335 -13.26 -21.46 -10.59
C ILE A 335 -12.31 -22.42 -11.28
#